data_AF-A0ABD5DXH7-F1
#
_entry.id   AF-A0ABD5DXH7-F1
#
_cell.length_a   1.000
_cell.length_b   1.000
_cell.length_c   1.000
_cell.angle_alpha   90.00
_cell.angle_beta   90.00
_cell.angle_gamma   90.00
#
_symmetry.space_group_name_H-M   'P 1'
#
loop_
_entity.id
_entity.type
_entity.pdbx_description
1 polymer ?
#
loop_
_entity_poly.entity_id
_entity_poly.type
_entity_poly.pdbx_seq_one_letter_code
_entity_poly.pdbx_strand_id
1 'polypeptide(L)'
;YCPSLTLSDLRPWPAGVRAQAVSPQGKLIDDFLFVTTARSIHTCNAPSPAATSAIPIGAHIVSKVQSLLASQSNPGRTLRASGIALA
;
A
#
# COMPACT_ATOMS: atom_id res chain seq x y z
N TYR A 1 5.50 -10.04 -29.68
CA TYR A 1 4.45 -9.25 -30.38
C TYR A 1 3.47 -10.23 -31.02
N CYS A 2 2.17 -9.91 -31.08
CA CYS A 2 1.13 -10.82 -31.60
C CYS A 2 0.44 -10.17 -32.82
N PRO A 3 0.92 -10.42 -34.06
CA PRO A 3 0.45 -9.72 -35.25
C PRO A 3 -0.92 -10.18 -35.76
N SER A 4 -1.45 -11.31 -35.28
CA SER A 4 -2.77 -11.83 -35.66
C SER A 4 -3.92 -11.14 -34.94
N LEU A 5 -3.65 -10.33 -33.91
CA LEU A 5 -4.68 -9.61 -33.15
C LEU A 5 -5.26 -8.45 -33.97
N THR A 6 -6.58 -8.38 -33.99
CA THR A 6 -7.37 -7.36 -34.68
C THR A 6 -8.27 -6.62 -33.69
N LEU A 7 -8.82 -5.47 -34.10
CA LEU A 7 -9.75 -4.71 -33.26
C LEU A 7 -11.03 -5.49 -32.93
N SER A 8 -11.45 -6.42 -33.81
CA SER A 8 -12.62 -7.27 -33.57
C SER A 8 -12.41 -8.33 -32.48
N ASP A 9 -11.17 -8.60 -32.09
CA ASP A 9 -10.86 -9.51 -30.98
C ASP A 9 -11.01 -8.85 -29.61
N LEU A 10 -11.08 -7.51 -29.58
CA LEU A 10 -11.20 -6.75 -28.33
C LEU A 10 -12.63 -6.76 -27.81
N ARG A 11 -12.77 -6.90 -26.49
CA ARG A 11 -14.03 -6.73 -25.76
C ARG A 11 -13.96 -5.50 -24.87
N PRO A 12 -15.09 -4.90 -24.48
CA PRO A 12 -15.10 -3.85 -23.48
C PRO A 12 -14.38 -4.31 -22.21
N TRP A 13 -13.50 -3.45 -21.70
CA TRP A 13 -12.77 -3.68 -20.46
C TRP A 13 -12.75 -2.38 -19.64
N PRO A 14 -12.94 -2.44 -18.31
CA PRO A 14 -12.90 -1.25 -17.49
C PRO A 14 -11.51 -0.62 -17.48
N ALA A 15 -11.46 0.72 -17.45
CA ALA A 15 -10.22 1.42 -17.19
C ALA A 15 -9.75 1.17 -15.74
N GLY A 16 -8.45 0.94 -15.56
CA GLY A 16 -7.81 0.86 -14.24
C GLY A 16 -7.00 2.12 -13.96
N VAL A 17 -7.14 2.69 -12.77
CA VAL A 17 -6.34 3.84 -12.31
C VAL A 17 -5.36 3.38 -11.24
N ARG A 18 -4.09 3.75 -11.38
CA ARG A 18 -3.05 3.48 -10.39
C ARG A 18 -2.83 4.71 -9.52
N ALA A 19 -2.72 4.51 -8.21
CA ALA A 19 -2.24 5.53 -7.29
C ALA A 19 -0.71 5.67 -7.44
N GLN A 20 -0.28 6.30 -8.55
CA GLN A 20 1.12 6.54 -8.89
C GLN A 20 1.56 7.91 -8.38
N ALA A 21 2.51 7.93 -7.46
CA ALA A 21 3.10 9.17 -6.98
C ALA A 21 4.11 9.74 -7.99
N VAL A 22 4.15 11.07 -8.05
CA VAL A 22 5.09 11.86 -8.85
C VAL A 22 5.79 12.85 -7.92
N SER A 23 7.11 12.94 -8.02
CA SER A 23 7.92 13.87 -7.23
C SER A 23 7.69 15.32 -7.69
N PRO A 24 8.06 16.32 -6.87
CA PRO A 24 8.01 17.73 -7.29
C PRO A 24 8.84 18.05 -8.55
N GLN A 25 9.82 17.20 -8.88
CA GLN A 25 10.65 17.30 -10.09
C GLN A 25 10.04 16.55 -11.29
N GLY A 26 8.82 16.04 -11.16
CA GLY A 26 8.13 15.30 -12.22
C GLY A 26 8.55 13.84 -12.38
N LYS A 27 9.34 13.29 -11.46
CA LYS A 27 9.79 11.88 -11.54
C LYS A 27 8.74 10.94 -10.95
N LEU A 28 8.44 9.83 -11.65
CA LEU A 28 7.64 8.75 -11.06
C LEU A 28 8.37 8.15 -9.86
N ILE A 29 7.64 7.93 -8.78
CA ILE A 29 8.16 7.19 -7.64
C ILE A 29 8.04 5.69 -7.94
N ASP A 30 9.19 5.03 -7.98
CA ASP A 30 9.29 3.62 -8.40
C ASP A 30 9.02 2.64 -7.24
N ASP A 31 9.08 3.10 -5.98
CA ASP A 31 8.96 2.29 -4.76
C ASP A 31 7.80 2.73 -3.84
N PHE A 32 7.54 2.03 -2.75
CA PHE A 32 6.54 2.42 -1.76
C PHE A 32 6.82 3.81 -1.19
N LEU A 33 5.79 4.65 -1.15
CA LEU A 33 5.86 5.95 -0.49
C LEU A 33 4.92 5.93 0.70
N PHE A 34 5.47 6.02 1.90
CA PHE A 34 4.71 6.14 3.14
C PHE A 34 4.90 7.50 3.78
N VAL A 35 3.80 8.19 4.07
CA VAL A 35 3.81 9.44 4.83
C VAL A 35 3.16 9.18 6.19
N THR A 36 3.81 9.58 7.27
CA THR A 36 3.34 9.30 8.63
C THR A 36 3.08 10.58 9.40
N THR A 37 2.02 10.60 10.19
CA THR A 37 1.79 11.57 11.27
C THR A 37 1.86 10.85 12.60
N ALA A 38 1.67 11.57 13.72
CA ALA A 38 1.59 10.95 15.03
C ALA A 38 0.51 9.86 15.13
N ARG A 39 -0.56 9.88 14.32
CA ARG A 39 -1.68 8.94 14.46
C ARG A 39 -2.08 8.23 13.16
N SER A 40 -1.37 8.47 12.07
CA SER A 40 -1.73 7.95 10.75
C SER A 40 -0.51 7.50 9.96
N ILE A 41 -0.69 6.44 9.16
CA ILE A 41 0.23 6.04 8.10
C ILE A 41 -0.55 6.10 6.79
N HIS A 42 -0.05 6.86 5.82
CA HIS A 42 -0.59 6.98 4.48
C HIS A 42 0.30 6.21 3.51
N THR A 43 -0.28 5.26 2.77
CA THR A 43 0.38 4.59 1.65
C THR A 43 0.11 5.40 0.38
N CYS A 44 1.02 6.31 0.04
CA CYS A 44 0.86 7.27 -1.06
C CYS A 44 1.32 6.71 -2.41
N ASN A 45 2.14 5.66 -2.42
CA ASN A 45 2.53 4.93 -3.63
C ASN A 45 2.72 3.46 -3.29
N ALA A 46 2.28 2.57 -4.18
CA ALA A 46 2.54 1.15 -4.11
C ALA A 46 2.77 0.63 -5.53
N PRO A 47 4.02 0.36 -5.93
CA PRO A 47 4.34 -0.05 -7.29
C PRO A 47 3.85 -1.46 -7.60
N SER A 48 3.84 -1.80 -8.89
CA SER A 48 3.40 -3.10 -9.37
C SER A 48 4.35 -4.24 -8.98
N PRO A 49 3.82 -5.45 -8.67
CA PRO A 49 2.40 -5.74 -8.52
C PRO A 49 2.00 -5.58 -7.05
N ALA A 50 1.48 -4.40 -6.68
CA ALA A 50 0.96 -4.13 -5.33
C ALA A 50 -0.07 -5.18 -4.89
N ALA A 51 -0.88 -5.69 -5.83
CA ALA A 51 -1.82 -6.78 -5.58
C ALA A 51 -1.13 -8.10 -5.24
N THR A 52 -0.08 -8.48 -5.96
CA THR A 52 0.67 -9.73 -5.72
C THR A 52 1.52 -9.65 -4.44
N SER A 53 2.02 -8.46 -4.11
CA SER A 53 2.82 -8.22 -2.90
C SER A 53 2.00 -7.71 -1.71
N ALA A 54 0.67 -7.79 -1.75
CA ALA A 54 -0.21 -7.20 -0.75
C ALA A 54 0.06 -7.73 0.68
N ILE A 55 0.36 -9.02 0.83
CA ILE A 55 0.65 -9.63 2.14
C ILE A 55 1.99 -9.11 2.72
N PRO A 56 3.13 -9.17 1.99
CA PRO A 56 4.38 -8.55 2.43
C PRO A 56 4.25 -7.05 2.75
N ILE A 57 3.49 -6.30 1.93
CA ILE A 57 3.23 -4.88 2.16
C ILE A 57 2.45 -4.67 3.46
N GLY A 58 1.42 -5.48 3.69
CA GLY A 58 0.64 -5.45 4.93
C GLY A 58 1.52 -5.70 6.17
N ALA A 59 2.40 -6.70 6.11
CA ALA A 59 3.35 -6.98 7.19
C ALA A 59 4.29 -5.79 7.45
N HIS A 60 4.79 -5.15 6.38
CA HIS A 60 5.62 -3.95 6.50
C HIS A 60 4.89 -2.78 7.15
N ILE A 61 3.63 -2.54 6.78
CA ILE A 61 2.78 -1.51 7.40
C ILE A 61 2.60 -1.79 8.89
N VAL A 62 2.31 -3.02 9.29
CA VAL A 62 2.14 -3.42 10.69
C VAL A 62 3.42 -3.17 11.50
N SER A 63 4.58 -3.55 10.97
CA SER A 63 5.88 -3.27 11.60
C SER A 63 6.07 -1.76 11.84
N LYS A 64 5.73 -0.92 10.85
CA LYS A 64 5.83 0.54 10.99
C LYS A 64 4.86 1.10 12.03
N VAL A 65 3.65 0.55 12.14
CA VAL A 65 2.70 0.89 13.21
C VAL A 65 3.28 0.57 14.59
N GLN A 66 3.88 -0.61 14.75
CA GLN A 66 4.50 -1.01 16.02
C GLN A 66 5.61 -0.04 16.43
N SER A 67 6.48 0.35 15.50
CA SER A 67 7.52 1.35 15.76
C SER A 67 6.94 2.71 16.17
N LEU A 68 5.89 3.18 15.51
CA LEU A 68 5.23 4.44 15.87
C LEU A 68 4.60 4.38 17.26
N LEU A 69 3.97 3.26 17.62
CA LEU A 69 3.38 3.07 18.95
C LEU A 69 4.45 3.04 20.04
N ALA A 70 5.59 2.38 19.80
CA ALA A 70 6.71 2.34 20.75
C ALA A 70 7.33 3.74 20.98
N SER A 71 7.36 4.58 19.94
CA SER A 71 7.85 5.96 20.05
C SER A 71 6.85 6.93 20.70
N GLN A 72 5.61 6.52 20.88
CA GLN A 72 4.56 7.34 21.50
C GLN A 72 4.39 7.00 22.98
N SER A 73 4.94 7.83 23.87
CA SER A 73 4.54 7.82 25.27
C SER A 73 3.16 8.47 25.38
N ASN A 74 2.09 7.67 25.31
CA ASN A 74 0.73 8.16 25.50
C ASN A 74 -0.01 7.31 26.56
N PRO A 75 -0.18 7.82 27.79
CA PRO A 75 -0.73 7.07 28.92
C PRO A 75 -2.21 6.68 28.75
N GLY A 76 -2.93 7.24 27.76
CA GLY A 76 -4.36 6.98 27.54
C GLY A 76 -4.68 5.84 26.57
N ARG A 77 -3.69 5.13 26.00
CA ARG A 77 -3.91 4.15 24.92
C ARG A 77 -3.70 2.71 25.38
N THR A 78 -4.54 2.22 26.29
CA THR A 78 -4.59 0.79 26.62
C THR A 78 -5.32 0.02 25.51
N LEU A 79 -4.61 -0.33 24.44
CA LEU A 79 -5.13 -1.29 23.47
C LEU A 79 -5.05 -2.69 24.11
N ARG A 80 -6.18 -3.22 24.58
CA ARG A 80 -6.26 -4.65 24.91
C ARG A 80 -6.02 -5.41 23.60
N ALA A 81 -4.95 -6.17 23.54
CA ALA A 81 -4.79 -7.20 22.52
C ALA A 81 -6.00 -8.14 22.67
N SER A 82 -7.00 -8.01 21.81
CA SER A 82 -8.01 -9.02 21.64
C SER A 82 -7.29 -10.23 21.06
N GLY A 83 -6.92 -11.15 21.95
CA GLY A 83 -6.35 -12.43 21.60
C GLY A 83 -7.29 -13.13 20.63
N ILE A 84 -6.86 -13.24 19.38
CA ILE A 84 -7.43 -14.21 18.46
C ILE A 84 -6.83 -15.53 18.92
N ALA A 85 -7.53 -16.22 19.83
CA ALA A 85 -7.31 -17.63 20.05
C ALA A 85 -7.70 -18.33 18.74
N LEU A 86 -6.70 -18.88 18.03
CA LEU A 86 -6.97 -19.94 17.07
C LEU A 86 -7.50 -21.13 17.89
N ALA A 87 -8.75 -21.50 17.66
CA ALA A 87 -9.30 -22.81 17.93
C ALA A 87 -9.66 -23.45 16.59
#